data_AF-A0ABD0RQT4-F1
#
_entry.id   AF-A0ABD0RQT4-F1
#
_cell.length_a   1.000
_cell.length_b   1.000
_cell.length_c   1.000
_cell.angle_alpha   90.00
_cell.angle_beta   90.00
_cell.angle_gamma   90.00
#
_symmetry.space_group_name_H-M   'P 1'
#
loop_
_entity.id
_entity.type
_entity.pdbx_description
1 polymer ?
#
loop_
_entity_poly.entity_id
_entity_poly.type
_entity_poly.pdbx_seq_one_letter_code
_entity_poly.pdbx_strand_id
1 'polypeptide(L)' 'KLGSSMQCEEGTEWLLELLMEVQLQQYFLRIRDELNVTRLSHFDYVKNEDLEKIGMGRP' A
#
# COMPACT_ATOMS: atom_id res chain seq x y z
N LYS A 1 23.23 8.08 4.15
CA LYS A 1 22.21 7.02 4.30
C LYS A 1 21.22 7.19 3.15
N LEU A 2 21.58 6.69 1.96
CA LEU A 2 20.70 6.78 0.79
C LEU A 2 19.72 5.61 0.84
N GLY A 3 18.43 5.96 0.73
CA GLY A 3 17.30 5.14 0.33
C GLY A 3 17.24 3.73 0.91
N SER A 4 16.31 3.50 1.83
CA SER A 4 15.63 2.21 1.85
C SER A 4 15.05 2.02 0.44
N SER A 5 15.78 1.32 -0.41
CA SER A 5 15.29 0.81 -1.68
C SER A 5 13.94 0.19 -1.35
N MET A 6 12.87 0.67 -1.97
CA MET A 6 11.58 -0.02 -1.93
C MET A 6 11.84 -1.40 -2.53
N GLN A 7 12.27 -2.35 -1.70
CA GLN A 7 12.31 -3.75 -2.04
C GLN A 7 10.84 -4.14 -2.15
N CYS A 8 10.32 -4.04 -3.37
CA CYS A 8 9.12 -4.76 -3.75
C CYS A 8 9.44 -6.22 -3.51
N GLU A 9 8.74 -6.84 -2.56
CA GLU A 9 8.82 -8.28 -2.41
C GLU A 9 8.13 -8.92 -3.61
N GLU A 10 8.71 -10.01 -4.10
CA GLU A 10 8.23 -10.74 -5.27
C GLU A 10 6.72 -11.02 -5.13
N GLY A 11 5.90 -10.42 -6.02
CA GLY A 11 4.44 -10.54 -5.99
C GLY A 11 3.69 -9.34 -5.41
N THR A 12 4.39 -8.26 -5.02
CA THR A 12 3.78 -6.99 -4.60
C THR A 12 4.02 -5.85 -5.59
N GLU A 13 4.68 -6.09 -6.74
CA GLU A 13 4.91 -5.07 -7.77
C GLU A 13 3.60 -4.45 -8.27
N TRP A 14 2.57 -5.28 -8.45
CA TRP A 14 1.23 -4.84 -8.89
C TRP A 14 0.64 -3.77 -7.96
N LEU A 15 0.91 -3.87 -6.65
CA LEU A 15 0.41 -2.93 -5.67
C LEU A 15 1.13 -1.59 -5.80
N LEU A 16 2.44 -1.61 -6.04
CA LEU A 16 3.20 -0.38 -6.26
C LEU A 16 2.76 0.32 -7.55
N GLU A 17 2.60 -0.43 -8.65
CA GLU A 17 2.14 0.10 -9.94
C GLU A 17 0.74 0.74 -9.80
N LEU A 18 -0.21 0.03 -9.18
CA LEU A 18 -1.55 0.55 -8.90
C LEU A 18 -1.50 1.85 -8.10
N LEU A 19 -0.69 1.89 -7.03
CA LEU A 19 -0.56 3.08 -6.20
C LEU A 19 0.14 4.22 -6.94
N MET A 20 1.05 3.96 -7.88
CA MET A 20 1.67 4.99 -8.71
C MET A 20 0.66 5.63 -9.67
N GLU A 21 -0.22 4.84 -10.29
CA GLU A 21 -1.26 5.34 -11.19
C GLU A 21 -2.20 6.35 -10.52
N VAL A 22 -2.46 6.16 -9.22
CA VAL A 22 -3.30 7.06 -8.40
C VAL A 22 -2.49 8.01 -7.51
N GLN A 23 -1.17 8.08 -7.70
CA GLN A 23 -0.26 8.95 -6.93
C GLN A 23 -0.26 8.72 -5.39
N LEU A 24 -0.49 7.46 -4.97
CA LEU A 24 -0.50 6.99 -3.58
C LEU A 24 0.70 6.09 -3.22
N GLN A 25 1.75 6.02 -4.04
CA GLN A 25 2.94 5.16 -3.78
C GLN A 25 3.60 5.38 -2.40
N GLN A 26 3.45 6.56 -1.82
CA GLN A 26 3.91 6.91 -0.47
C GLN A 26 3.25 6.08 0.64
N TYR A 27 2.15 5.39 0.33
CA TYR A 27 1.44 4.49 1.24
C TYR A 27 1.74 3.01 0.99
N PHE A 28 2.59 2.67 0.01
CA PHE A 28 2.90 1.27 -0.34
C PHE A 28 3.27 0.43 0.88
N LEU A 29 4.22 0.89 1.69
CA LEU A 29 4.65 0.17 2.89
C LEU A 29 3.53 0.04 3.92
N ARG A 30 2.65 1.04 4.06
CA ARG A 30 1.54 0.95 5.02
C ARG A 30 0.47 -0.03 4.55
N ILE A 31 0.11 0.01 3.27
CA ILE A 31 -0.86 -0.93 2.71
C ILE A 31 -0.32 -2.37 2.73
N ARG A 32 0.98 -2.56 2.45
CA ARG A 32 1.61 -3.89 2.50
C ARG A 32 1.83 -4.38 3.93
N ASP A 33 2.39 -3.55 4.81
CA ASP A 33 2.88 -4.00 6.13
C ASP A 33 1.81 -3.83 7.23
N GLU A 34 0.97 -2.80 7.17
CA GLU A 34 -0.08 -2.55 8.17
C GLU A 34 -1.43 -3.16 7.77
N LEU A 35 -1.77 -3.15 6.47
CA LEU A 35 -3.01 -3.78 5.97
C LEU A 35 -2.81 -5.20 5.41
N ASN A 36 -1.56 -5.68 5.36
CA ASN A 36 -1.21 -7.01 4.84
C ASN A 36 -1.77 -7.28 3.43
N VAL A 37 -1.88 -6.25 2.59
CA VAL A 37 -2.35 -6.40 1.22
C VAL A 37 -1.20 -6.92 0.36
N THR A 38 -1.28 -8.20 0.02
CA THR A 38 -0.34 -8.88 -0.89
C THR A 38 -1.03 -9.37 -2.17
N ARG A 39 -2.37 -9.35 -2.19
CA ARG A 39 -3.20 -9.72 -3.35
C ARG A 39 -4.35 -8.73 -3.49
N LEU A 40 -4.86 -8.56 -4.71
CA LEU A 40 -6.01 -7.69 -5.00
C LEU A 40 -7.23 -8.01 -4.13
N SER A 41 -7.53 -9.29 -3.90
CA SER A 41 -8.66 -9.73 -3.08
C SER A 41 -8.57 -9.33 -1.60
N HIS A 42 -7.43 -8.85 -1.12
CA HIS A 42 -7.35 -8.34 0.25
C HIS A 42 -8.07 -6.99 0.39
N PHE A 43 -8.17 -6.20 -0.69
CA PHE A 43 -8.92 -4.93 -0.67
C PHE A 43 -10.41 -5.13 -0.40
N ASP A 44 -10.99 -6.29 -0.73
CA ASP A 44 -12.39 -6.61 -0.41
C ASP A 44 -12.66 -6.62 1.11
N TYR A 45 -11.62 -6.80 1.92
CA TYR A 45 -11.68 -6.82 3.39
C TYR A 45 -11.15 -5.53 4.03
N VAL A 46 -10.50 -4.65 3.26
CA VAL A 46 -10.00 -3.36 3.76
C VAL A 46 -11.17 -2.41 3.91
N LYS A 47 -11.39 -1.92 5.13
CA LYS A 47 -12.44 -0.95 5.40
C LYS A 47 -11.88 0.46 5.44
N ASN A 48 -12.76 1.45 5.33
CA ASN A 48 -12.39 2.87 5.48
C ASN A 48 -11.67 3.15 6.81
N GLU A 49 -12.11 2.52 7.90
CA GLU A 49 -11.45 2.64 9.21
C GLU A 49 -9.99 2.17 9.20
N ASP A 50 -9.63 1.22 8.35
CA ASP A 50 -8.25 0.74 8.24
C ASP A 50 -7.39 1.67 7.38
N LEU A 51 -7.98 2.23 6.31
CA LEU A 51 -7.36 3.28 5.51
C LEU A 51 -7.10 4.55 6.35
N GLU A 52 -8.06 4.93 7.20
CA GLU A 52 -7.90 6.05 8.12
C GLU A 52 -6.76 5.82 9.12
N LYS A 53 -6.63 4.60 9.67
CA LYS A 53 -5.54 4.23 10.59
C LYS A 53 -4.16 4.40 9.96
N ILE A 54 -4.01 4.08 8.67
CA ILE A 54 -2.74 4.26 7.94
C ILE A 54 -2.54 5.67 7.39
N GLY A 55 -3.42 6.62 7.73
CA GLY A 55 -3.31 8.02 7.34
C GLY A 55 -3.88 8.37 5.95
N MET A 56 -4.68 7.48 5.34
CA MET A 56 -5.41 7.73 4.09
C MET A 56 -6.82 8.34 4.30
N GLY A 57 -7.12 8.80 5.52
CA GLY A 57 -8.44 9.31 5.89
C GLY A 57 -8.77 10.74 5.43
N ARG A 58 -7.85 11.43 4.76
CA ARG A 58 -8.06 12.81 4.30
C ARG A 58 -7.61 12.96 2.84
N PRO A 59 -8.38 13.71 2.03
CA PRO A 59 -8.07 13.97 0.63
C PRO A 59 -6.79 14.80 0.46
#